data_AF-A0A229GD22-F1
#
_entry.id   AF-A0A229GD22-F1
#
_cell.length_a   1.000
_cell.length_b   1.000
_cell.length_c   1.000
_cell.angle_alpha   90.00
_cell.angle_beta   90.00
_cell.angle_gamma   90.00
#
_symmetry.space_group_name_H-M   'P 1'
#
loop_
_entity.id
_entity.type
_entity.pdbx_description
1 polymer ?
#
loop_
_entity_poly.entity_id
_entity_poly.type
_entity_poly.pdbx_seq_one_letter_code
_entity_poly.pdbx_strand_id
1 'polypeptide(L)'
;MTPAQLSRTVLQTVRRAVEADELRVAVLPERVKVQAPPRAGCGDYATNVALQLARGVDGGGPAVALRVAEVLRRRLVVTPGIAGVEIAGPGFLNITVDPGGHAALVRDVLERGTDYGRSDVLVGTLVRLAPAREVRAALVGAVVGRLVGVCGGECEVAGGGEVLAVRPAGVSAEELVGRLGGDAGRWALLRAALHDLPDLDPGRLLAQRESNPLFRVRYAHARVRGLLRNGVDLGVGYGSDGIGADSAYHHPTALALISLLGDYPRLLESAARHRAPDRLARHLEATADAFFRFHDACPPLPRGEQKPLAAHRSRLALAEAAGTVLAGGLHLLGISAPEHL
;
A
#
# COMPACT_ATOMS: atom_id res chain seq x y z
N MET A 1 11.66 -12.83 11.43
CA MET A 1 10.92 -11.70 12.06
C MET A 1 11.14 -11.71 13.58
N THR A 2 11.49 -10.59 14.21
CA THR A 2 11.71 -10.47 15.68
C THR A 2 10.42 -10.08 16.42
N PRO A 3 10.33 -10.22 17.77
CA PRO A 3 9.12 -9.87 18.52
C PRO A 3 8.71 -8.40 18.34
N ALA A 4 9.69 -7.48 18.37
CA ALA A 4 9.42 -6.06 18.17
C ALA A 4 8.96 -5.73 16.74
N GLN A 5 9.40 -6.52 15.75
CA GLN A 5 8.91 -6.41 14.38
C GLN A 5 7.48 -6.93 14.29
N LEU A 6 7.19 -8.10 14.84
CA LEU A 6 5.86 -8.68 14.84
C LEU A 6 4.82 -7.79 15.56
N SER A 7 5.18 -7.22 16.71
CA SER A 7 4.37 -6.22 17.41
C SER A 7 3.96 -5.05 16.51
N ARG A 8 4.93 -4.48 15.76
CA ARG A 8 4.68 -3.39 14.81
C ARG A 8 3.83 -3.86 13.63
N THR A 9 4.11 -5.04 13.09
CA THR A 9 3.32 -5.64 12.01
C THR A 9 1.87 -5.79 12.44
N VAL A 10 1.60 -6.38 13.60
CA VAL A 10 0.22 -6.56 14.11
C VAL A 10 -0.46 -5.21 14.34
N LEU A 11 0.22 -4.23 14.95
CA LEU A 11 -0.34 -2.89 15.13
C LEU A 11 -0.69 -2.21 13.81
N GLN A 12 0.19 -2.33 12.81
CA GLN A 12 -0.04 -1.75 11.49
C GLN A 12 -1.19 -2.47 10.76
N THR A 13 -1.29 -3.79 10.90
CA THR A 13 -2.43 -4.57 10.40
C THR A 13 -3.75 -4.11 11.02
N VAL A 14 -3.79 -3.85 12.34
CA VAL A 14 -4.96 -3.30 13.03
C VAL A 14 -5.35 -1.94 12.45
N ARG A 15 -4.40 -1.00 12.36
CA ARG A 15 -4.66 0.35 11.82
C ARG A 15 -5.25 0.30 10.42
N ARG A 16 -4.67 -0.53 9.56
CA ARG A 16 -5.15 -0.68 8.18
C ARG A 16 -6.49 -1.40 8.07
N ALA A 17 -6.84 -2.23 9.05
CA ALA A 17 -8.15 -2.87 9.07
C ALA A 17 -9.25 -1.87 9.45
N VAL A 18 -8.92 -0.90 10.29
CA VAL A 18 -9.79 0.24 10.58
C VAL A 18 -9.90 1.17 9.38
N GLU A 19 -8.78 1.51 8.72
CA GLU A 19 -8.80 2.35 7.51
C GLU A 19 -9.61 1.75 6.36
N ALA A 20 -9.68 0.41 6.28
CA ALA A 20 -10.48 -0.31 5.30
C ALA A 20 -11.95 -0.51 5.71
N ASP A 21 -12.37 -0.02 6.88
CA ASP A 21 -13.69 -0.26 7.51
C ASP A 21 -14.02 -1.75 7.77
N GLU A 22 -13.01 -2.61 7.87
CA GLU A 22 -13.18 -4.01 8.26
C GLU A 22 -13.28 -4.18 9.79
N LEU A 23 -12.69 -3.25 10.54
CA LEU A 23 -12.75 -3.19 11.99
C LEU A 23 -13.25 -1.82 12.44
N ARG A 24 -14.21 -1.82 13.37
CA ARG A 24 -14.64 -0.63 14.08
C ARG A 24 -14.19 -0.74 15.52
N VAL A 25 -13.32 0.17 15.93
CA VAL A 25 -12.71 0.20 17.26
C VAL A 25 -12.82 1.61 17.81
N ALA A 26 -13.18 1.75 19.09
CA ALA A 26 -13.32 3.09 19.69
C ALA A 26 -11.95 3.76 19.92
N VAL A 27 -10.94 2.96 20.32
CA VAL A 27 -9.58 3.44 20.59
C VAL A 27 -8.59 2.46 20.00
N LEU A 28 -7.63 2.98 19.22
CA LEU A 28 -6.50 2.20 18.73
C LEU A 28 -5.43 2.08 19.81
N PRO A 29 -4.89 0.87 20.07
CA PRO A 29 -3.80 0.71 21.02
C PRO A 29 -2.54 1.40 20.51
N GLU A 30 -1.79 2.04 21.40
CA GLU A 30 -0.50 2.64 21.05
C GLU A 30 0.56 1.58 20.73
N ARG A 31 0.47 0.42 21.39
CA ARG A 31 1.40 -0.71 21.23
C ARG A 31 0.65 -2.03 21.35
N VAL A 32 1.06 -3.01 20.54
CA VAL A 32 0.58 -4.39 20.65
C VAL A 32 1.64 -5.23 21.33
N LYS A 33 1.28 -5.92 22.40
CA LYS A 33 2.21 -6.85 23.05
C LYS A 33 2.20 -8.18 22.29
N VAL A 34 3.38 -8.67 21.95
CA VAL A 34 3.60 -10.06 21.52
C VAL A 34 4.52 -10.73 22.54
N GLN A 35 4.27 -11.99 22.82
CA GLN A 35 5.02 -12.77 23.81
C GLN A 35 5.14 -14.21 23.33
N ALA A 36 5.97 -15.02 23.98
CA ALA A 36 5.98 -16.46 23.72
C ALA A 36 4.57 -17.05 23.97
N PRO A 37 4.13 -18.04 23.17
CA PRO A 37 2.82 -18.63 23.34
C PRO A 37 2.69 -19.29 24.72
N PRO A 38 1.49 -19.30 25.32
CA PRO A 38 1.28 -19.91 26.64
C PRO A 38 1.52 -21.42 26.68
N ARG A 39 1.50 -22.09 25.51
CA ARG A 39 1.71 -23.53 25.35
C ARG A 39 2.77 -23.78 24.28
N ALA A 40 3.72 -24.66 24.60
CA ALA A 40 4.71 -25.12 23.63
C ALA A 40 4.01 -25.84 22.46
N GLY A 41 4.44 -25.55 21.23
CA GLY A 41 3.83 -26.09 20.00
C GLY A 41 2.73 -25.24 19.37
N CYS A 42 2.40 -24.07 19.93
CA CYS A 42 1.41 -23.15 19.37
C CYS A 42 2.07 -21.90 18.75
N GLY A 43 2.71 -22.04 17.59
CA GLY A 43 3.39 -20.95 16.88
C GLY A 43 4.64 -20.41 17.61
N ASP A 44 5.26 -19.36 17.06
CA ASP A 44 6.47 -18.74 17.61
C ASP A 44 6.14 -17.62 18.62
N TYR A 45 5.01 -16.93 18.42
CA TYR A 45 4.56 -15.81 19.25
C TYR A 45 3.04 -15.84 19.44
N ALA A 46 2.55 -15.17 20.48
CA ALA A 46 1.13 -14.96 20.73
C ALA A 46 0.82 -13.50 21.08
N THR A 47 -0.38 -13.04 20.71
CA THR A 47 -0.92 -11.73 21.10
C THR A 47 -2.39 -11.81 21.48
N ASN A 48 -2.80 -10.99 22.46
CA ASN A 48 -4.17 -10.84 22.92
C ASN A 48 -4.85 -9.58 22.35
N VAL A 49 -4.31 -8.99 21.28
CA VAL A 49 -4.80 -7.71 20.73
C VAL A 49 -6.29 -7.74 20.38
N ALA A 50 -6.83 -8.86 19.88
CA ALA A 50 -8.23 -8.96 19.52
C ALA A 50 -9.15 -8.86 20.75
N LEU A 51 -8.74 -9.44 21.88
CA LEU A 51 -9.43 -9.30 23.17
C LEU A 51 -9.38 -7.85 23.68
N GLN A 52 -8.24 -7.17 23.52
CA GLN A 52 -8.09 -5.78 23.93
C GLN A 52 -8.97 -4.84 23.11
N LEU A 53 -8.99 -5.01 21.79
CA LEU A 53 -9.83 -4.23 20.88
C LEU A 53 -11.32 -4.46 21.14
N ALA A 54 -11.72 -5.70 21.42
CA ALA A 54 -13.12 -6.04 21.70
C ALA A 54 -13.64 -5.44 23.01
N ARG A 55 -12.79 -5.24 24.02
CA ARG A 55 -13.17 -4.57 25.29
C ARG A 55 -13.50 -3.09 25.11
N GLY A 56 -12.93 -2.45 24.09
CA GLY A 56 -13.16 -1.04 23.79
C GLY A 56 -14.43 -0.77 22.99
N VAL A 57 -15.29 -1.76 22.77
CA VAL A 57 -16.54 -1.62 22.01
C VAL A 57 -17.71 -1.85 22.96
N ASP A 58 -18.76 -1.01 22.87
CA ASP A 58 -19.99 -1.18 23.65
C ASP A 58 -20.65 -2.53 23.34
N GLY A 59 -20.97 -3.31 24.38
CA GLY A 59 -21.42 -4.70 24.22
C GLY A 59 -20.30 -5.70 23.86
N GLY A 60 -19.03 -5.31 24.06
CA GLY A 60 -17.85 -6.13 23.82
C GLY A 60 -17.84 -7.43 24.63
N GLY A 61 -17.36 -8.51 24.01
CA GLY A 61 -17.29 -9.84 24.65
C GLY A 61 -16.51 -10.86 23.80
N PRO A 62 -16.44 -12.13 24.24
CA PRO A 62 -15.68 -13.18 23.55
C PRO A 62 -16.05 -13.35 22.07
N ALA A 63 -17.34 -13.21 21.73
CA ALA A 63 -17.80 -13.28 20.34
C ALA A 63 -17.25 -12.13 19.48
N VAL A 64 -17.17 -10.91 20.02
CA VAL A 64 -16.58 -9.75 19.32
C VAL A 64 -15.08 -9.96 19.13
N ALA A 65 -14.39 -10.44 20.17
CA ALA A 65 -12.96 -10.75 20.12
C ALA A 65 -12.64 -11.81 19.06
N LEU A 66 -13.46 -12.85 18.93
CA LEU A 66 -13.33 -13.84 17.87
C LEU A 66 -13.50 -13.26 16.47
N ARG A 67 -14.48 -12.36 16.25
CA ARG A 67 -14.64 -11.66 14.96
C ARG A 67 -13.42 -10.79 14.64
N VAL A 68 -12.91 -10.03 15.62
CA VAL A 68 -11.70 -9.22 15.44
C VAL A 68 -10.50 -10.12 15.14
N ALA A 69 -10.34 -11.22 15.88
CA ALA A 69 -9.27 -12.18 15.66
C ALA A 69 -9.33 -12.79 14.26
N GLU A 70 -10.53 -13.10 13.75
CA GLU A 70 -10.71 -13.63 12.40
C GLU A 70 -10.30 -12.63 11.31
N VAL A 71 -10.68 -11.36 11.45
CA VAL A 71 -10.25 -10.30 10.52
C VAL A 71 -8.73 -10.14 10.55
N LEU A 72 -8.14 -10.09 11.74
CA LEU A 72 -6.69 -9.98 11.89
C LEU A 72 -5.96 -11.22 11.37
N ARG A 73 -6.48 -12.43 11.59
CA ARG A 73 -5.92 -13.69 11.06
C ARG A 73 -5.84 -13.64 9.55
N ARG A 74 -6.95 -13.33 8.86
CA ARG A 74 -7.00 -13.23 7.39
C ARG A 74 -5.97 -12.25 6.85
N ARG A 75 -5.77 -11.14 7.57
CA ARG A 75 -4.80 -10.13 7.15
C ARG A 75 -3.36 -10.55 7.41
N LEU A 76 -3.08 -11.12 8.58
CA LEU A 76 -1.75 -11.50 9.03
C LEU A 76 -1.21 -12.73 8.28
N VAL A 77 -2.06 -13.69 7.90
CA VAL A 77 -1.59 -14.93 7.23
C VAL A 77 -0.95 -14.68 5.87
N VAL A 78 -1.37 -13.63 5.17
CA VAL A 78 -0.76 -13.23 3.89
C VAL A 78 0.28 -12.13 4.06
N THR A 79 0.61 -11.75 5.30
CA THR A 79 1.64 -10.76 5.56
C THR A 79 3.01 -11.41 5.40
N PRO A 80 3.89 -10.85 4.56
CA PRO A 80 5.25 -11.31 4.39
C PRO A 80 5.98 -11.45 5.74
N GLY A 81 6.59 -12.61 5.95
CA GLY A 81 7.31 -12.95 7.18
C GLY A 81 6.44 -13.60 8.27
N ILE A 82 5.18 -13.91 7.96
CA ILE A 82 4.28 -14.73 8.78
C ILE A 82 3.96 -16.02 8.01
N ALA A 83 4.31 -17.17 8.58
CA ALA A 83 4.04 -18.50 8.00
C ALA A 83 2.62 -19.00 8.32
N GLY A 84 2.04 -18.57 9.44
CA GLY A 84 0.72 -19.03 9.86
C GLY A 84 0.17 -18.26 11.04
N VAL A 85 -1.16 -18.23 11.16
CA VAL A 85 -1.86 -17.62 12.29
C VAL A 85 -3.02 -18.49 12.72
N GLU A 86 -3.00 -18.91 13.98
CA GLU A 86 -4.04 -19.73 14.60
C GLU A 86 -4.76 -18.91 15.68
N ILE A 87 -6.09 -19.07 15.73
CA ILE A 87 -6.91 -18.43 16.77
C ILE A 87 -7.10 -19.42 17.91
N ALA A 88 -6.65 -19.06 19.11
CA ALA A 88 -6.80 -19.87 20.31
C ALA A 88 -7.80 -19.25 21.30
N GLY A 89 -8.69 -20.10 21.83
CA GLY A 89 -9.62 -19.76 22.90
C GLY A 89 -10.48 -18.54 22.57
N PRO A 90 -10.64 -17.57 23.49
CA PRO A 90 -11.57 -16.44 23.32
C PRO A 90 -11.07 -15.33 22.36
N GLY A 91 -9.96 -15.53 21.64
CA GLY A 91 -9.41 -14.54 20.70
C GLY A 91 -7.91 -14.25 20.83
N PHE A 92 -7.10 -15.20 21.29
CA PHE A 92 -5.64 -15.09 21.17
C PHE A 92 -5.21 -15.44 19.74
N LEU A 93 -4.23 -14.71 19.21
CA LEU A 93 -3.61 -15.01 17.91
C LEU A 93 -2.24 -15.60 18.17
N ASN A 94 -2.05 -16.88 17.87
CA ASN A 94 -0.75 -17.55 17.82
C ASN A 94 -0.20 -17.41 16.40
N ILE A 95 1.05 -16.97 16.26
CA ILE A 95 1.65 -16.56 15.00
C ILE A 95 2.96 -17.32 14.82
N THR A 96 3.08 -18.01 13.69
CA THR A 96 4.32 -18.63 13.21
C THR A 96 4.99 -17.68 12.24
N VAL A 97 6.28 -17.40 12.40
CA VAL A 97 7.03 -16.46 11.55
C VAL A 97 7.77 -17.18 10.44
N ASP A 98 7.77 -16.59 9.25
CA ASP A 98 8.56 -17.06 8.12
C ASP A 98 9.84 -16.21 8.03
N PRO A 99 11.04 -16.78 8.22
CA PRO A 99 12.29 -16.03 8.06
C PRO A 99 12.55 -15.58 6.61
N GLY A 100 11.93 -16.17 5.58
CA GLY A 100 12.14 -15.82 4.17
C GLY A 100 11.11 -14.85 3.57
N GLY A 101 9.98 -14.62 4.25
CA GLY A 101 8.79 -14.05 3.63
C GLY A 101 8.96 -12.62 3.07
N HIS A 102 9.78 -11.78 3.70
CA HIS A 102 10.05 -10.43 3.19
C HIS A 102 10.79 -10.44 1.85
N ALA A 103 11.79 -11.31 1.70
CA ALA A 103 12.55 -11.45 0.46
C ALA A 103 11.66 -12.03 -0.65
N ALA A 104 10.77 -12.97 -0.30
CA ALA A 104 9.78 -13.52 -1.22
C ALA A 104 8.80 -12.46 -1.74
N LEU A 105 8.29 -11.57 -0.88
CA LEU A 105 7.45 -10.45 -1.32
C LEU A 105 8.19 -9.57 -2.33
N VAL A 106 9.42 -9.17 -2.01
CA VAL A 106 10.20 -8.30 -2.90
C VAL A 106 10.38 -8.98 -4.26
N ARG A 107 10.68 -10.29 -4.29
CA ARG A 107 10.76 -11.05 -5.54
C ARG A 107 9.42 -11.06 -6.30
N ASP A 108 8.31 -11.35 -5.63
CA ASP A 108 6.97 -11.37 -6.27
C ASP A 108 6.61 -10.01 -6.89
N VAL A 109 6.90 -8.90 -6.20
CA VAL A 109 6.70 -7.55 -6.76
C VAL A 109 7.55 -7.34 -8.00
N LEU A 110 8.82 -7.72 -7.98
CA LEU A 110 9.75 -7.54 -9.10
C LEU A 110 9.38 -8.43 -10.29
N GLU A 111 9.00 -9.69 -10.04
CA GLU A 111 8.61 -10.66 -11.07
C GLU A 111 7.31 -10.27 -11.76
N ARG A 112 6.32 -9.78 -11.01
CA ARG A 112 5.05 -9.30 -11.57
C ARG A 112 5.15 -7.90 -12.17
N GLY A 113 6.13 -7.11 -11.78
CA GLY A 113 6.29 -5.74 -12.27
C GLY A 113 5.04 -4.90 -12.00
N THR A 114 4.61 -4.11 -12.99
CA THR A 114 3.41 -3.25 -12.90
C THR A 114 2.09 -4.03 -12.79
N ASP A 115 2.13 -5.36 -12.99
CA ASP A 115 0.96 -6.24 -12.82
C ASP A 115 0.83 -6.75 -11.37
N TYR A 116 1.81 -6.44 -10.50
CA TYR A 116 1.70 -6.74 -9.07
C TYR A 116 0.45 -6.08 -8.47
N GLY A 117 -0.33 -6.86 -7.72
CA GLY A 117 -1.61 -6.44 -7.16
C GLY A 117 -2.84 -6.78 -8.02
N ARG A 118 -2.67 -7.27 -9.25
CA ARG A 118 -3.79 -7.89 -10.00
C ARG A 118 -4.33 -9.12 -9.26
N SER A 119 -5.66 -9.27 -9.28
CA SER A 119 -6.36 -10.40 -8.69
C SER A 119 -7.63 -10.73 -9.49
N ASP A 120 -8.24 -11.88 -9.20
CA ASP A 120 -9.47 -12.34 -9.85
C ASP A 120 -10.70 -12.19 -8.91
N VAL A 121 -10.58 -11.38 -7.86
CA VAL A 121 -11.57 -11.33 -6.77
C VAL A 121 -12.94 -10.76 -7.19
N LEU A 122 -12.99 -10.07 -8.33
CA LEU A 122 -14.20 -9.52 -8.95
C LEU A 122 -14.58 -10.24 -10.25
N VAL A 123 -13.99 -11.39 -10.57
CA VAL A 123 -14.44 -12.19 -11.73
C VAL A 123 -15.94 -12.47 -11.66
N GLY A 124 -16.64 -12.26 -12.77
CA GLY A 124 -18.10 -12.35 -12.86
C GLY A 124 -18.86 -11.16 -12.26
N THR A 125 -18.16 -10.14 -11.75
CA THR A 125 -18.76 -8.89 -11.30
C THR A 125 -18.78 -7.87 -12.42
N LEU A 126 -19.97 -7.38 -12.78
CA LEU A 126 -20.14 -6.27 -13.71
C LEU A 126 -20.58 -5.00 -12.97
N VAL A 127 -19.76 -3.96 -13.05
CA VAL A 127 -20.06 -2.62 -12.54
C VAL A 127 -20.58 -1.75 -13.68
N ARG A 128 -21.82 -1.27 -13.56
CA ARG A 128 -22.42 -0.34 -14.53
C ARG A 128 -22.38 1.07 -13.96
N LEU A 129 -21.68 1.98 -14.62
CA LEU A 129 -21.63 3.39 -14.25
C LEU A 129 -22.46 4.24 -15.23
N ALA A 130 -23.13 5.25 -14.71
CA ALA A 130 -23.82 6.23 -15.54
C ALA A 130 -22.82 7.14 -16.27
N PRO A 131 -23.12 7.59 -17.51
CA PRO A 131 -22.35 8.62 -18.17
C PRO A 131 -22.32 9.91 -17.35
N ALA A 132 -21.13 10.48 -17.16
CA ALA A 132 -20.95 11.70 -16.38
C ALA A 132 -20.47 12.86 -17.27
N ARG A 133 -21.13 14.02 -17.15
CA ARG A 133 -20.69 15.28 -17.77
C ARG A 133 -19.70 16.05 -16.91
N GLU A 134 -19.80 15.89 -15.59
CA GLU A 134 -18.91 16.55 -14.64
C GLU A 134 -17.52 15.89 -14.70
N VAL A 135 -16.47 16.71 -14.79
CA VAL A 135 -15.10 16.26 -15.11
C VAL A 135 -14.55 15.27 -14.09
N ARG A 136 -14.80 15.50 -12.80
CA ARG A 136 -14.32 14.62 -11.74
C ARG A 136 -15.08 13.31 -11.73
N ALA A 137 -16.40 13.32 -11.87
CA ALA A 137 -17.21 12.11 -11.96
C ALA A 137 -16.77 11.23 -13.12
N ALA A 138 -16.53 11.82 -14.29
CA ALA A 138 -16.04 11.10 -15.47
C ALA A 138 -14.65 10.49 -15.22
N LEU A 139 -13.73 11.24 -14.62
CA LEU A 139 -12.38 10.76 -14.30
C LEU A 139 -12.39 9.65 -13.24
N VAL A 140 -13.16 9.83 -12.16
CA VAL A 140 -13.32 8.81 -11.10
C VAL A 140 -13.89 7.54 -11.71
N GLY A 141 -14.94 7.64 -12.53
CA GLY A 141 -15.52 6.47 -13.22
C GLY A 141 -14.50 5.73 -14.09
N ALA A 142 -13.67 6.45 -14.85
CA ALA A 142 -12.61 5.83 -15.65
C ALA A 142 -11.54 5.12 -14.80
N VAL A 143 -11.16 5.69 -13.65
CA VAL A 143 -10.20 5.05 -12.72
C VAL A 143 -10.82 3.86 -12.01
N VAL A 144 -12.07 3.96 -11.58
CA VAL A 144 -12.83 2.85 -10.98
C VAL A 144 -12.91 1.68 -11.96
N GLY A 145 -13.19 1.94 -13.23
CA GLY A 145 -13.19 0.89 -14.26
C GLY A 145 -11.84 0.17 -14.38
N ARG A 146 -10.71 0.90 -14.33
CA ARG A 146 -9.38 0.29 -14.31
C ARG A 146 -9.11 -0.53 -13.05
N LEU A 147 -9.51 -0.03 -11.88
CA LEU A 147 -9.37 -0.75 -10.62
C LEU A 147 -10.20 -2.04 -10.60
N VAL A 148 -11.44 -1.98 -11.10
CA VAL A 148 -12.32 -3.15 -11.25
C VAL A 148 -11.68 -4.17 -12.20
N GLY A 149 -11.16 -3.72 -13.35
CA GLY A 149 -10.48 -4.57 -14.33
C GLY A 149 -9.22 -5.25 -13.78
N VAL A 150 -8.40 -4.54 -13.01
CA VAL A 150 -7.22 -5.12 -12.33
C VAL A 150 -7.60 -6.18 -11.29
N CYS A 151 -8.82 -6.11 -10.76
CA CYS A 151 -9.39 -7.10 -9.84
C CYS A 151 -10.22 -8.18 -10.57
N GLY A 152 -10.13 -8.26 -11.90
CA GLY A 152 -10.78 -9.28 -12.72
C GLY A 152 -12.25 -9.04 -13.04
N GLY A 153 -12.81 -7.89 -12.63
CA GLY A 153 -14.20 -7.52 -12.94
C GLY A 153 -14.34 -6.76 -14.24
N GLU A 154 -15.58 -6.55 -14.66
CA GLU A 154 -15.92 -5.75 -15.83
C GLU A 154 -16.57 -4.43 -15.41
N CYS A 155 -16.28 -3.36 -16.14
CA CYS A 155 -16.90 -2.06 -15.92
C CYS A 155 -17.35 -1.47 -17.25
N GLU A 156 -18.63 -1.12 -17.34
CA GLU A 156 -19.21 -0.47 -18.52
C GLU A 156 -19.90 0.85 -18.15
N VAL A 157 -19.89 1.79 -19.10
CA VAL A 157 -20.63 3.04 -19.00
C VAL A 157 -21.90 2.91 -19.81
N ALA A 158 -23.05 2.94 -19.15
CA ALA A 158 -24.35 2.68 -19.78
C ALA A 158 -25.46 3.55 -19.17
N GLY A 159 -26.47 3.86 -19.99
CA GLY A 159 -27.69 4.51 -19.51
C GLY A 159 -28.38 3.64 -18.45
N GLY A 160 -28.75 4.24 -17.31
CA GLY A 160 -29.31 3.51 -16.17
C GLY A 160 -28.28 2.89 -15.23
N GLY A 161 -26.98 3.11 -15.46
CA GLY A 161 -25.92 2.74 -14.53
C GLY A 161 -25.92 3.55 -13.22
N GLU A 162 -25.08 3.14 -12.29
CA GLU A 162 -24.86 3.83 -11.01
C GLU A 162 -24.26 5.22 -11.23
N VAL A 163 -24.92 6.26 -10.70
CA VAL A 163 -24.37 7.62 -10.67
C VAL A 163 -23.39 7.72 -9.50
N LEU A 164 -22.12 7.95 -9.80
CA LEU A 164 -21.12 8.18 -8.76
C LEU A 164 -21.40 9.50 -8.03
N ALA A 165 -21.65 9.40 -6.73
CA ALA A 165 -21.85 10.55 -5.86
C ALA A 165 -20.51 11.24 -5.56
N VAL A 166 -20.07 12.11 -6.46
CA VAL A 166 -18.87 12.93 -6.29
C VAL A 166 -19.23 14.38 -6.04
N ARG A 167 -18.43 15.06 -5.22
CA ARG A 167 -18.43 16.52 -5.10
C ARG A 167 -17.82 17.10 -6.37
N PRO A 168 -18.57 17.89 -7.16
CA PRO A 168 -18.05 18.47 -8.41
C PRO A 168 -16.78 19.29 -8.20
N ALA A 169 -15.90 19.30 -9.19
CA ALA A 169 -14.69 20.11 -9.18
C ALA A 169 -14.97 21.62 -9.34
N GLY A 170 -16.11 21.96 -9.95
CA GLY A 170 -16.49 23.36 -10.20
C GLY A 170 -15.71 24.03 -11.34
N VAL A 171 -14.96 23.27 -12.13
CA VAL A 171 -14.18 23.73 -13.30
C VAL A 171 -14.39 22.81 -14.50
N SER A 172 -14.16 23.31 -15.71
CA SER A 172 -14.19 22.47 -16.91
C SER A 172 -12.90 21.65 -17.07
N ALA A 173 -12.94 20.61 -17.89
CA ALA A 173 -11.73 19.83 -18.21
C ALA A 173 -10.66 20.68 -18.93
N GLU A 174 -11.09 21.56 -19.84
CA GLU A 174 -10.21 22.47 -20.56
C GLU A 174 -9.52 23.46 -19.61
N GLU A 175 -10.28 24.06 -18.69
CA GLU A 175 -9.74 24.97 -17.69
C GLU A 175 -8.75 24.25 -16.76
N LEU A 176 -9.10 23.04 -16.31
CA LEU A 176 -8.24 22.23 -15.45
C LEU A 176 -6.91 21.91 -16.12
N VAL A 177 -6.94 21.46 -17.38
CA VAL A 177 -5.73 21.12 -18.15
C VAL A 177 -4.92 22.38 -18.45
N GLY A 178 -5.57 23.49 -18.81
CA GLY A 178 -4.88 24.76 -19.05
C GLY A 178 -4.18 25.31 -17.80
N ARG A 179 -4.75 25.11 -16.61
CA ARG A 179 -4.20 25.61 -15.34
C ARG A 179 -3.15 24.70 -14.71
N LEU A 180 -3.33 23.38 -14.78
CA LEU A 180 -2.53 22.41 -14.03
C LEU A 180 -1.80 21.39 -14.92
N GLY A 181 -2.15 21.28 -16.19
CA GLY A 181 -1.75 20.16 -17.04
C GLY A 181 -2.48 18.86 -16.68
N GLY A 182 -2.25 17.81 -17.48
CA GLY A 182 -2.97 16.54 -17.38
C GLY A 182 -2.75 15.81 -16.05
N ASP A 183 -1.48 15.61 -15.67
CA ASP A 183 -1.14 14.81 -14.49
C ASP A 183 -1.55 15.49 -13.16
N ALA A 184 -1.24 16.78 -13.00
CA ALA A 184 -1.57 17.48 -11.76
C ALA A 184 -3.07 17.71 -11.62
N GLY A 185 -3.80 17.95 -12.72
CA GLY A 185 -5.26 17.97 -12.73
C GLY A 185 -5.86 16.63 -12.30
N ARG A 186 -5.38 15.51 -12.85
CA ARG A 186 -5.83 14.16 -12.45
C ARG A 186 -5.56 13.89 -10.97
N TRP A 187 -4.34 14.19 -10.51
CA TRP A 187 -3.97 14.02 -9.11
C TRP A 187 -4.88 14.81 -8.17
N ALA A 188 -5.12 16.09 -8.47
CA ALA A 188 -5.98 16.96 -7.66
C ALA A 188 -7.41 16.40 -7.50
N LEU A 189 -8.00 15.92 -8.59
CA LEU A 189 -9.36 15.37 -8.62
C LEU A 189 -9.47 14.00 -7.93
N LEU A 190 -8.44 13.17 -8.02
CA LEU A 190 -8.46 11.78 -7.52
C LEU A 190 -7.95 11.65 -6.09
N ARG A 191 -7.09 12.57 -5.61
CA ARG A 191 -6.56 12.54 -4.25
C ARG A 191 -7.61 12.87 -3.20
N ALA A 192 -8.51 13.79 -3.49
CA ALA A 192 -9.59 14.15 -2.56
C ALA A 192 -10.62 13.02 -2.49
N ALA A 193 -11.14 12.74 -1.28
CA ALA A 193 -12.24 11.79 -1.11
C ALA A 193 -13.46 12.26 -1.92
N LEU A 194 -14.29 11.31 -2.37
CA LEU A 194 -15.36 11.60 -3.34
C LEU A 194 -16.27 12.75 -2.94
N HIS A 195 -16.59 12.89 -1.65
CA HIS A 195 -17.49 13.92 -1.11
C HIS A 195 -16.79 15.24 -0.74
N ASP A 196 -15.46 15.29 -0.79
CA ASP A 196 -14.67 16.47 -0.44
C ASP A 196 -14.41 17.35 -1.65
N LEU A 197 -14.21 18.65 -1.44
CA LEU A 197 -13.81 19.57 -2.52
C LEU A 197 -12.33 19.33 -2.90
N PRO A 198 -12.00 19.13 -4.19
CA PRO A 198 -10.61 18.98 -4.60
C PRO A 198 -9.87 20.31 -4.47
N ASP A 199 -8.63 20.25 -4.00
CA ASP A 199 -7.72 21.40 -4.00
C ASP A 199 -7.17 21.60 -5.41
N LEU A 200 -7.47 22.74 -6.03
CA LEU A 200 -7.08 23.08 -7.41
C LEU A 200 -6.07 24.25 -7.47
N ASP A 201 -5.37 24.55 -6.38
CA ASP A 201 -4.38 25.62 -6.33
C ASP A 201 -3.09 25.25 -7.11
N PRO A 202 -2.78 25.94 -8.24
CA PRO A 202 -1.57 25.67 -9.01
C PRO A 202 -0.28 25.89 -8.20
N GLY A 203 -0.27 26.85 -7.28
CA GLY A 203 0.91 27.14 -6.46
C GLY A 203 1.30 25.99 -5.53
N ARG A 204 0.34 25.12 -5.16
CA ARG A 204 0.61 23.89 -4.40
C ARG A 204 0.88 22.70 -5.30
N LEU A 205 0.14 22.56 -6.40
CA LEU A 205 0.16 21.36 -7.24
C LEU A 205 1.27 21.34 -8.30
N LEU A 206 1.80 22.50 -8.68
CA LEU A 206 2.89 22.61 -9.67
C LEU A 206 4.26 22.82 -9.02
N ALA A 207 4.30 23.06 -7.71
CA ALA A 207 5.55 23.28 -7.00
C ALA A 207 6.41 22.00 -7.01
N GLN A 208 7.66 22.11 -7.46
CA GLN A 208 8.64 21.03 -7.46
C GLN A 208 9.35 20.91 -6.11
N ARG A 209 8.59 20.58 -5.08
CA ARG A 209 9.07 20.45 -3.70
C ARG A 209 8.31 19.36 -2.96
N GLU A 210 8.90 18.85 -1.88
CA GLU A 210 8.35 17.71 -1.12
C GLU A 210 6.95 17.96 -0.54
N SER A 211 6.58 19.22 -0.30
CA SER A 211 5.23 19.58 0.17
C SER A 211 4.13 19.37 -0.88
N ASN A 212 4.48 19.18 -2.16
CA ASN A 212 3.57 18.75 -3.20
C ASN A 212 3.52 17.21 -3.25
N PRO A 213 2.39 16.58 -2.88
CA PRO A 213 2.31 15.12 -2.82
C PRO A 213 2.54 14.43 -4.17
N LEU A 214 2.07 15.02 -5.28
CA LEU A 214 2.30 14.46 -6.62
C LEU A 214 3.78 14.46 -6.97
N PHE A 215 4.44 15.61 -6.77
CA PHE A 215 5.86 15.74 -7.03
C PHE A 215 6.65 14.72 -6.21
N ARG A 216 6.37 14.61 -4.91
CA ARG A 216 7.04 13.66 -4.02
C ARG A 216 6.87 12.20 -4.47
N VAL A 217 5.67 11.80 -4.88
CA VAL A 217 5.39 10.44 -5.40
C VAL A 217 6.17 10.18 -6.69
N ARG A 218 6.12 11.10 -7.66
CA ARG A 218 6.87 10.95 -8.92
C ARG A 218 8.38 10.99 -8.67
N TYR A 219 8.84 11.84 -7.75
CA TYR A 219 10.25 11.98 -7.39
C TYR A 219 10.79 10.74 -6.72
N ALA A 220 10.01 10.08 -5.86
CA ALA A 220 10.37 8.77 -5.31
C ALA A 220 10.61 7.74 -6.43
N HIS A 221 9.71 7.65 -7.42
CA HIS A 221 9.91 6.79 -8.59
C HIS A 221 11.17 7.16 -9.39
N ALA A 222 11.33 8.43 -9.77
CA ALA A 222 12.52 8.90 -10.52
C ALA A 222 13.83 8.66 -9.74
N ARG A 223 13.80 8.80 -8.40
CA ARG A 223 14.92 8.52 -7.52
C ARG A 223 15.28 7.04 -7.52
N VAL A 224 14.29 6.13 -7.49
CA VAL A 224 14.51 4.69 -7.66
C VAL A 224 15.19 4.40 -9.00
N ARG A 225 14.70 4.97 -10.10
CA ARG A 225 15.34 4.81 -11.43
C ARG A 225 16.78 5.30 -11.43
N GLY A 226 17.06 6.43 -10.77
CA GLY A 226 18.42 6.93 -10.55
C GLY A 226 19.30 5.97 -9.74
N LEU A 227 18.77 5.41 -8.65
CA LEU A 227 19.49 4.40 -7.84
C LEU A 227 19.83 3.16 -8.65
N LEU A 228 18.93 2.70 -9.53
CA LEU A 228 19.19 1.57 -10.38
C LEU A 228 20.32 1.83 -11.37
N ARG A 229 20.30 2.96 -12.07
CA ARG A 229 21.37 3.36 -13.01
C ARG A 229 22.71 3.44 -12.29
N ASN A 230 22.75 4.16 -11.17
CA ASN A 230 23.97 4.30 -10.38
C ASN A 230 24.43 2.96 -9.76
N GLY A 231 23.50 2.05 -9.48
CA GLY A 231 23.80 0.71 -9.00
C GLY A 231 24.57 -0.12 -10.03
N VAL A 232 24.21 -0.02 -11.30
CA VAL A 232 24.93 -0.66 -12.41
C VAL A 232 26.39 -0.20 -12.46
N ASP A 233 26.62 1.12 -12.38
CA ASP A 233 27.97 1.70 -12.40
C ASP A 233 28.84 1.23 -11.22
N LEU A 234 28.21 0.92 -10.09
CA LEU A 234 28.87 0.43 -8.87
C LEU A 234 28.94 -1.10 -8.77
N GLY A 235 28.50 -1.84 -9.80
CA GLY A 235 28.45 -3.31 -9.78
C GLY A 235 27.42 -3.89 -8.78
N VAL A 236 26.44 -3.09 -8.37
CA VAL A 236 25.32 -3.48 -7.51
C VAL A 236 24.08 -3.69 -8.38
N GLY A 237 23.89 -4.92 -8.86
CA GLY A 237 22.64 -5.35 -9.49
C GLY A 237 21.60 -5.89 -8.51
N TYR A 238 20.33 -5.83 -8.90
CA TYR A 238 19.21 -6.51 -8.24
C TYR A 238 18.79 -7.72 -9.11
N GLY A 239 19.54 -8.82 -9.05
CA GLY A 239 19.18 -10.09 -9.70
C GLY A 239 18.55 -11.07 -8.72
N SER A 240 17.81 -12.06 -9.23
CA SER A 240 17.26 -13.19 -8.44
C SER A 240 18.32 -13.83 -7.53
N ASP A 241 19.56 -13.89 -8.01
CA ASP A 241 20.66 -14.66 -7.42
C ASP A 241 21.34 -13.96 -6.22
N GLY A 242 20.76 -12.86 -5.71
CA GLY A 242 21.30 -12.11 -4.56
C GLY A 242 20.27 -11.61 -3.55
N ILE A 243 18.98 -11.87 -3.75
CA ILE A 243 17.90 -11.47 -2.83
C ILE A 243 17.82 -12.51 -1.71
N GLY A 244 18.61 -12.31 -0.64
CA GLY A 244 18.63 -13.28 0.47
C GLY A 244 19.32 -12.82 1.75
N ALA A 245 19.90 -11.62 1.78
CA ALA A 245 20.45 -11.06 3.02
C ALA A 245 19.29 -10.59 3.91
N ASP A 246 18.72 -11.50 4.71
CA ASP A 246 17.53 -11.26 5.54
C ASP A 246 17.70 -10.02 6.46
N SER A 247 18.93 -9.74 6.92
CA SER A 247 19.25 -8.56 7.73
C SER A 247 18.96 -7.21 7.04
N ALA A 248 18.97 -7.16 5.70
CA ALA A 248 18.64 -5.96 4.94
C ALA A 248 17.17 -5.53 5.09
N TYR A 249 16.29 -6.49 5.41
CA TYR A 249 14.85 -6.28 5.56
C TYR A 249 14.42 -6.09 7.01
N HIS A 250 15.32 -6.18 7.98
CA HIS A 250 14.98 -6.15 9.41
C HIS A 250 14.89 -4.74 10.00
N HIS A 251 15.45 -3.74 9.31
CA HIS A 251 15.42 -2.36 9.81
C HIS A 251 13.98 -1.82 9.86
N PRO A 252 13.59 -1.05 10.90
CA PRO A 252 12.22 -0.57 11.05
C PRO A 252 11.66 0.19 9.84
N THR A 253 12.48 1.00 9.17
CA THR A 253 12.06 1.74 7.96
C THR A 253 11.87 0.83 6.75
N ALA A 254 12.71 -0.20 6.60
CA ALA A 254 12.55 -1.22 5.56
C ALA A 254 11.25 -2.01 5.75
N LEU A 255 10.96 -2.43 6.99
CA LEU A 255 9.72 -3.14 7.32
C LEU A 255 8.46 -2.30 7.09
N ALA A 256 8.51 -1.00 7.39
CA ALA A 256 7.40 -0.10 7.13
C ALA A 256 7.08 0.00 5.62
N LEU A 257 8.12 0.03 4.78
CA LEU A 257 7.99 0.00 3.32
C LEU A 257 7.47 -1.35 2.83
N ILE A 258 8.09 -2.47 3.23
CA ILE A 258 7.66 -3.85 2.91
C ILE A 258 6.19 -4.05 3.26
N SER A 259 5.77 -3.58 4.43
CA SER A 259 4.38 -3.65 4.87
C SER A 259 3.44 -2.91 3.91
N LEU A 260 3.81 -1.74 3.39
CA LEU A 260 3.01 -1.03 2.38
C LEU A 260 2.93 -1.81 1.07
N LEU A 261 4.06 -2.35 0.59
CA LEU A 261 4.09 -3.17 -0.63
C LEU A 261 3.19 -4.42 -0.51
N GLY A 262 3.20 -5.08 0.65
CA GLY A 262 2.36 -6.26 0.91
C GLY A 262 0.86 -5.96 1.00
N ASP A 263 0.49 -4.71 1.28
CA ASP A 263 -0.93 -4.31 1.38
C ASP A 263 -1.51 -3.74 0.10
N TYR A 264 -0.65 -3.45 -0.87
CA TYR A 264 -1.06 -2.90 -2.16
C TYR A 264 -2.12 -3.74 -2.88
N PRO A 265 -2.03 -5.09 -2.99
CA PRO A 265 -3.09 -5.88 -3.63
C PRO A 265 -4.46 -5.69 -2.98
N ARG A 266 -4.54 -5.81 -1.65
CA ARG A 266 -5.79 -5.63 -0.88
C ARG A 266 -6.33 -4.22 -0.96
N LEU A 267 -5.45 -3.22 -1.02
CA LEU A 267 -5.84 -1.84 -1.24
C LEU A 267 -6.55 -1.68 -2.58
N LEU A 268 -6.02 -2.27 -3.67
CA LEU A 268 -6.65 -2.19 -4.99
C LEU A 268 -8.05 -2.82 -4.98
N GLU A 269 -8.20 -3.98 -4.36
CA GLU A 269 -9.51 -4.63 -4.19
C GLU A 269 -10.48 -3.76 -3.41
N SER A 270 -10.02 -3.18 -2.30
CA SER A 270 -10.83 -2.27 -1.48
C SER A 270 -11.23 -1.01 -2.26
N ALA A 271 -10.29 -0.40 -2.97
CA ALA A 271 -10.52 0.79 -3.79
C ALA A 271 -11.53 0.50 -4.92
N ALA A 272 -11.45 -0.67 -5.56
CA ALA A 272 -12.41 -1.12 -6.56
C ALA A 272 -13.82 -1.30 -5.96
N ARG A 273 -13.94 -2.07 -4.87
CA ARG A 273 -15.22 -2.37 -4.21
C ARG A 273 -15.94 -1.10 -3.73
N HIS A 274 -15.19 -0.15 -3.19
CA HIS A 274 -15.75 1.09 -2.64
C HIS A 274 -15.77 2.25 -3.63
N ARG A 275 -15.35 2.03 -4.89
CA ARG A 275 -15.23 3.09 -5.91
C ARG A 275 -14.41 4.29 -5.44
N ALA A 276 -13.37 4.03 -4.64
CA ALA A 276 -12.64 5.03 -3.85
C ALA A 276 -11.17 5.16 -4.31
N PRO A 277 -10.90 5.81 -5.46
CA PRO A 277 -9.54 5.95 -5.99
C PRO A 277 -8.62 6.84 -5.13
N ASP A 278 -9.18 7.66 -4.24
CA ASP A 278 -8.42 8.45 -3.26
C ASP A 278 -7.59 7.56 -2.32
N ARG A 279 -8.05 6.33 -2.06
CA ARG A 279 -7.31 5.35 -1.27
C ARG A 279 -5.99 4.96 -1.95
N LEU A 280 -6.00 4.83 -3.28
CA LEU A 280 -4.79 4.57 -4.05
C LEU A 280 -3.83 5.77 -3.98
N ALA A 281 -4.31 6.99 -4.19
CA ALA A 281 -3.47 8.19 -4.09
C ALA A 281 -2.78 8.29 -2.70
N ARG A 282 -3.55 8.12 -1.61
CA ARG A 282 -3.01 8.13 -0.24
C ARG A 282 -1.99 7.01 0.01
N HIS A 283 -2.20 5.84 -0.56
CA HIS A 283 -1.24 4.75 -0.44
C HIS A 283 0.08 5.04 -1.17
N LEU A 284 0.03 5.68 -2.34
CA LEU A 284 1.24 6.09 -3.07
C LEU A 284 2.01 7.16 -2.29
N GLU A 285 1.32 8.11 -1.68
CA GLU A 285 1.95 9.08 -0.76
C GLU A 285 2.66 8.37 0.40
N ALA A 286 1.96 7.45 1.07
CA ALA A 286 2.54 6.69 2.18
C ALA A 286 3.75 5.84 1.76
N THR A 287 3.71 5.27 0.55
CA THR A 287 4.79 4.47 -0.03
C THR A 287 6.00 5.34 -0.36
N ALA A 288 5.81 6.50 -0.98
CA ALA A 288 6.87 7.45 -1.26
C ALA A 288 7.55 7.93 0.04
N ASP A 289 6.76 8.25 1.07
CA ASP A 289 7.26 8.65 2.38
C ASP A 289 8.04 7.54 3.09
N ALA A 290 7.54 6.30 3.03
CA ALA A 290 8.26 5.16 3.58
C ALA A 290 9.55 4.87 2.81
N PHE A 291 9.54 5.06 1.48
CA PHE A 291 10.73 4.93 0.65
C PHE A 291 11.81 5.93 1.03
N PHE A 292 11.52 7.22 1.20
CA PHE A 292 12.54 8.20 1.58
C PHE A 292 13.12 7.91 2.97
N ARG A 293 12.27 7.58 3.96
CA ARG A 293 12.74 7.14 5.30
C ARG A 293 13.63 5.90 5.22
N PHE A 294 13.30 4.95 4.35
CA PHE A 294 14.10 3.77 4.09
C PHE A 294 15.45 4.13 3.43
N HIS A 295 15.43 4.94 2.37
CA HIS A 295 16.61 5.38 1.64
C HIS A 295 17.62 6.08 2.55
N ASP A 296 17.14 6.92 3.47
CA ASP A 296 18.03 7.70 4.34
C ASP A 296 18.62 6.84 5.47
N ALA A 297 17.81 5.99 6.10
CA ALA A 297 18.26 5.13 7.21
C ALA A 297 19.01 3.87 6.74
N CYS A 298 18.72 3.39 5.53
CA CYS A 298 19.29 2.18 4.95
C CYS A 298 19.67 2.42 3.47
N PRO A 299 20.75 3.18 3.21
CA PRO A 299 21.16 3.51 1.85
C PRO A 299 21.27 2.27 0.95
N PRO A 300 20.57 2.25 -0.20
CA PRO A 300 20.61 1.12 -1.12
C PRO A 300 21.99 0.90 -1.74
N LEU A 301 22.70 1.98 -2.05
CA LEU A 301 24.03 1.94 -2.66
C LEU A 301 25.13 2.17 -1.61
N PRO A 302 26.34 1.60 -1.82
CA PRO A 302 27.50 1.88 -0.97
C PRO A 302 27.90 3.37 -1.04
N ARG A 303 28.51 3.88 0.04
CA ARG A 303 29.02 5.26 0.11
C ARG A 303 30.49 5.28 0.51
N GLY A 304 31.28 6.16 -0.12
CA GLY A 304 32.72 6.29 0.15
C GLY A 304 33.46 4.97 -0.11
N GLU A 305 34.27 4.54 0.85
CA GLU A 305 35.08 3.31 0.79
C GLU A 305 34.28 2.00 1.00
N GLN A 306 32.96 2.06 1.14
CA GLN A 306 32.13 0.86 1.34
C GLN A 306 32.15 -0.03 0.09
N LYS A 307 32.45 -1.31 0.27
CA LYS A 307 32.36 -2.28 -0.81
C LYS A 307 30.89 -2.63 -1.12
N PRO A 308 30.56 -2.95 -2.38
CA PRO A 308 29.30 -3.61 -2.73
C PRO A 308 29.07 -4.90 -1.93
N LEU A 309 27.98 -4.98 -1.17
CA LEU A 309 27.62 -6.13 -0.32
C LEU A 309 26.25 -6.69 -0.72
N ALA A 310 25.97 -7.93 -0.31
CA ALA A 310 24.65 -8.56 -0.50
C ALA A 310 23.50 -7.70 0.09
N ALA A 311 23.75 -7.02 1.21
CA ALA A 311 22.77 -6.10 1.80
C ALA A 311 22.42 -4.92 0.87
N HIS A 312 23.38 -4.40 0.10
CA HIS A 312 23.11 -3.33 -0.88
C HIS A 312 22.23 -3.84 -2.02
N ARG A 313 22.48 -5.06 -2.52
CA ARG A 313 21.62 -5.70 -3.54
C ARG A 313 20.19 -5.89 -3.03
N SER A 314 20.02 -6.42 -1.81
CA SER A 314 18.70 -6.60 -1.18
C SER A 314 17.96 -5.29 -0.96
N ARG A 315 18.66 -4.22 -0.55
CA ARG A 315 18.08 -2.88 -0.39
C ARG A 315 17.70 -2.24 -1.73
N LEU A 316 18.53 -2.43 -2.75
CA LEU A 316 18.25 -1.95 -4.10
C LEU A 316 17.03 -2.69 -4.70
N ALA A 317 16.90 -4.00 -4.46
CA ALA A 317 15.71 -4.76 -4.82
C ALA A 317 14.44 -4.24 -4.12
N LEU A 318 14.51 -3.90 -2.83
CA LEU A 318 13.39 -3.27 -2.12
C LEU A 318 13.05 -1.88 -2.67
N ALA A 319 14.07 -1.09 -3.03
CA ALA A 319 13.87 0.20 -3.69
C ALA A 319 13.14 0.03 -5.03
N GLU A 320 13.53 -0.95 -5.85
CA GLU A 320 12.86 -1.21 -7.13
C GLU A 320 11.44 -1.76 -6.96
N ALA A 321 11.20 -2.61 -5.97
CA ALA A 321 9.85 -3.07 -5.65
C ALA A 321 8.94 -1.88 -5.27
N ALA A 322 9.46 -0.90 -4.52
CA ALA A 322 8.74 0.34 -4.25
C ALA A 322 8.52 1.18 -5.51
N GLY A 323 9.53 1.34 -6.36
CA GLY A 323 9.41 2.02 -7.66
C GLY A 323 8.34 1.38 -8.55
N THR A 324 8.26 0.05 -8.56
CA THR A 324 7.29 -0.75 -9.30
C THR A 324 5.85 -0.47 -8.84
N VAL A 325 5.60 -0.50 -7.54
CA VAL A 325 4.28 -0.16 -6.97
C VAL A 325 3.91 1.30 -7.24
N LEU A 326 4.86 2.22 -7.13
CA LEU A 326 4.64 3.64 -7.45
C LEU A 326 4.26 3.83 -8.93
N ALA A 327 4.99 3.19 -9.85
CA ALA A 327 4.72 3.26 -11.27
C ALA A 327 3.36 2.65 -11.64
N GLY A 328 3.07 1.44 -11.14
CA GLY A 328 1.78 0.77 -11.37
C GLY A 328 0.60 1.58 -10.84
N GLY A 329 0.70 2.13 -9.62
CA GLY A 329 -0.35 2.96 -9.05
C GLY A 329 -0.57 4.28 -9.79
N LEU A 330 0.50 4.97 -10.20
CA LEU A 330 0.38 6.18 -11.04
C LEU A 330 -0.30 5.85 -12.37
N HIS A 331 0.08 4.75 -13.01
CA HIS A 331 -0.54 4.27 -14.25
C HIS A 331 -2.05 4.01 -14.07
N LEU A 332 -2.47 3.39 -12.97
CA LEU A 332 -3.91 3.18 -12.66
C LEU A 332 -4.67 4.49 -12.47
N LEU A 333 -4.05 5.52 -11.89
CA LEU A 333 -4.62 6.86 -11.82
C LEU A 333 -4.61 7.60 -13.18
N GLY A 334 -3.95 7.05 -14.20
CA GLY A 334 -3.76 7.68 -15.50
C GLY A 334 -2.75 8.83 -15.46
N ILE A 335 -1.75 8.73 -14.58
CA ILE A 335 -0.72 9.73 -14.34
C ILE A 335 0.63 9.18 -14.77
N SER A 336 1.49 10.00 -15.37
CA SER A 336 2.82 9.57 -15.79
C SER A 336 3.77 9.29 -14.61
N ALA A 337 4.60 8.25 -14.75
CA ALA A 337 5.68 7.90 -13.83
C ALA A 337 7.03 8.11 -14.54
N PRO A 338 7.57 9.35 -14.56
CA PRO A 338 8.77 9.66 -15.34
C PRO A 338 10.02 9.02 -14.74
N GLU A 339 10.98 8.66 -15.59
CA GLU A 339 12.29 8.13 -15.15
C GLU A 339 13.23 9.19 -14.57
N HIS A 340 12.93 10.46 -14.84
CA HIS A 340 13.69 11.64 -14.43
C HIS A 340 12.72 12.79 -14.10
N LEU A 341 13.07 13.62 -13.11
CA LEU A 341 12.38 14.85 -12.74
C LEU A 341 13.40 15.95 -12.48
#